data_AF-A0AAI8XMU3-F1
#
_entry.id   AF-A0AAI8XMU3-F1
#
_cell.length_a   1.000
_cell.length_b   1.000
_cell.length_c   1.000
_cell.angle_alpha   90.00
_cell.angle_beta   90.00
_cell.angle_gamma   90.00
#
_symmetry.space_group_name_H-M   'P 1'
#
loop_
_entity.id
_entity.type
_entity.pdbx_description
1 polymer ?
#
loop_
_entity_poly.entity_id
_entity_poly.type
_entity_poly.pdbx_seq_one_letter_code
_entity_poly.pdbx_strand_id
1 'polypeptide(L)'
;MTVPPPPGSWPPPPESGDNEPRFGEPSISPPPPAPSWDQLFELDDIRRPTARPQPQRRKPDPKWVLAALAAIALIVVIALVVWLVPSDRGAESASGSTSSEASPAVPDPAVKEAQARLSELIPAGYPAGSCKPTPAPSFAVAAMTCEKNSDPGGPVTATYTLARSRQDLSAAFNEIVKKSVTVECPGRIQSPGPWRRNATPQQVSGTLFCGMQGQPVVAWTDDARLLLSVVRADARQPTLPQLYSWWSSHS
;
A
#
# COMPACT_ATOMS: atom_id res chain seq x y z
N MET A 1 -103.37 -4.43 14.06
CA MET A 1 -102.01 -4.83 13.63
C MET A 1 -101.75 -4.11 12.33
N THR A 2 -100.99 -3.02 12.36
CA THR A 2 -100.84 -2.16 11.18
C THR A 2 -99.40 -1.66 11.15
N VAL A 3 -98.69 -2.10 10.11
CA VAL A 3 -97.29 -1.78 9.82
C VAL A 3 -97.18 -0.31 9.38
N PRO A 4 -96.25 0.50 9.94
CA PRO A 4 -96.00 1.85 9.46
C PRO A 4 -95.15 1.86 8.18
N PRO A 5 -95.35 2.83 7.27
CA PRO A 5 -94.71 2.91 5.95
C PRO A 5 -93.23 3.38 6.02
N PRO A 6 -92.42 3.11 4.98
CA PRO A 6 -91.01 3.48 4.96
C PRO A 6 -90.81 5.00 4.75
N PRO A 7 -89.87 5.65 5.47
CA PRO A 7 -89.51 7.03 5.21
C PRO A 7 -88.67 7.17 3.93
N GLY A 8 -89.13 8.07 3.06
CA GLY A 8 -88.50 8.43 1.80
C GLY A 8 -87.16 9.14 1.97
N SER A 9 -86.38 9.00 0.92
CA SER A 9 -85.04 9.54 0.66
C SER A 9 -85.02 11.07 0.60
N TRP A 10 -84.18 11.68 1.44
CA TRP A 10 -83.74 13.07 1.29
C TRP A 10 -82.33 13.09 0.67
N PRO A 11 -82.05 13.98 -0.31
CA PRO A 11 -80.74 14.09 -0.93
C PRO A 11 -79.69 14.71 0.02
N PRO A 12 -78.40 14.38 -0.13
CA PRO A 12 -77.32 14.91 0.70
C PRO A 12 -77.07 16.42 0.44
N PRO A 13 -76.52 17.13 1.43
CA PRO A 13 -76.20 18.57 1.35
C PRO A 13 -75.05 18.88 0.37
N PRO A 14 -74.97 20.12 -0.15
CA PRO A 14 -73.96 20.53 -1.12
C PRO A 14 -72.55 20.58 -0.53
N GLU A 15 -71.58 20.09 -1.32
CA GLU A 15 -70.14 20.12 -1.04
C GLU A 15 -69.63 21.55 -0.84
N SER A 16 -69.07 21.81 0.34
CA SER A 16 -68.27 22.99 0.64
C SER A 16 -66.99 22.94 -0.19
N GLY A 17 -66.86 23.85 -1.15
CA GLY A 17 -65.61 24.08 -1.85
C GLY A 17 -64.60 24.76 -0.94
N ASP A 18 -63.61 23.98 -0.50
CA ASP A 18 -62.35 24.51 0.00
C ASP A 18 -61.24 24.18 -1.01
N ASN A 19 -60.84 25.26 -1.68
CA ASN A 19 -59.69 25.38 -2.56
C ASN A 19 -58.40 25.18 -1.75
N GLU A 20 -57.79 23.99 -1.84
CA GLU A 20 -56.43 23.75 -1.34
C GLU A 20 -55.52 23.37 -2.53
N PRO A 21 -54.41 24.10 -2.77
CA PRO A 21 -53.46 23.74 -3.81
C PRO A 21 -52.77 22.42 -3.45
N ARG A 22 -53.12 21.36 -4.18
CA ARG A 22 -52.48 20.05 -4.10
C ARG A 22 -51.00 20.19 -4.43
N PHE A 23 -50.16 20.24 -3.41
CA PHE A 23 -48.72 20.02 -3.56
C PHE A 23 -48.52 18.67 -4.24
N GLY A 24 -47.88 18.69 -5.41
CA GLY A 24 -47.54 17.48 -6.14
C GLY A 24 -46.68 16.56 -5.28
N GLU A 25 -47.15 15.34 -5.12
CA GLU A 25 -46.40 14.24 -4.51
C GLU A 25 -45.10 14.05 -5.33
N PRO A 26 -43.90 14.09 -4.73
CA PRO A 26 -42.69 13.82 -5.48
C PRO A 26 -42.71 12.35 -5.88
N SER A 27 -42.85 12.10 -7.18
CA SER A 27 -42.63 10.79 -7.79
C SER A 27 -41.18 10.37 -7.52
N ILE A 28 -40.95 9.58 -6.47
CA ILE A 28 -39.66 8.96 -6.18
C ILE A 28 -39.44 7.90 -7.26
N SER A 29 -38.73 8.28 -8.33
CA SER A 29 -38.17 7.31 -9.26
C SER A 29 -37.24 6.37 -8.49
N PRO A 30 -37.26 5.05 -8.76
CA PRO A 30 -36.27 4.15 -8.19
C PRO A 30 -34.86 4.65 -8.58
N PRO A 31 -33.86 4.55 -7.69
CA PRO A 31 -32.49 4.93 -8.03
C PRO A 31 -32.05 4.09 -9.25
N PRO A 32 -31.29 4.68 -10.19
CA PRO A 32 -30.72 3.90 -11.29
C PRO A 32 -29.90 2.73 -10.72
N PRO A 33 -29.90 1.56 -11.38
CA PRO A 33 -29.05 0.46 -10.97
C PRO A 33 -27.59 0.94 -10.91
N ALA A 34 -26.86 0.54 -9.87
CA ALA A 34 -25.43 0.81 -9.77
C ALA A 34 -24.73 0.26 -11.03
N PRO A 35 -23.78 1.00 -11.64
CA PRO A 35 -23.10 0.54 -12.84
C PRO A 35 -22.36 -0.77 -12.56
N SER A 36 -22.48 -1.73 -13.47
CA SER A 36 -21.69 -2.97 -13.41
C SER A 36 -20.21 -2.66 -13.69
N TRP A 37 -19.31 -3.51 -13.15
CA TRP A 37 -17.87 -3.32 -13.30
C TRP A 37 -17.42 -3.16 -14.76
N ASP A 38 -18.09 -3.80 -15.71
CA ASP A 38 -17.80 -3.68 -17.15
C ASP A 38 -18.02 -2.25 -17.69
N GLN A 39 -19.01 -1.51 -17.17
CA GLN A 39 -19.33 -0.15 -17.65
C GLN A 39 -18.39 0.92 -17.09
N LEU A 40 -17.73 0.68 -15.95
CA LEU A 40 -16.74 1.61 -15.40
C LEU A 40 -15.44 1.62 -16.22
N PHE A 41 -15.12 0.51 -16.90
CA PHE A 41 -13.92 0.43 -17.75
C PHE A 41 -14.13 1.00 -19.16
N GLU A 42 -15.34 0.99 -19.72
CA GLU A 42 -15.63 1.62 -21.02
C GLU A 42 -15.54 3.15 -20.99
N LEU A 43 -15.78 3.78 -19.84
CA LEU A 43 -15.64 5.24 -19.67
C LEU A 43 -14.17 5.71 -19.67
N ASP A 44 -13.20 4.81 -19.47
CA ASP A 44 -11.76 5.14 -19.45
C ASP A 44 -11.13 5.09 -20.86
N ASP A 45 -11.68 4.32 -21.81
CA ASP A 45 -11.10 4.20 -23.16
C ASP A 45 -11.40 5.44 -24.05
N ILE A 46 -12.36 6.30 -23.66
CA ILE A 46 -12.65 7.57 -24.36
C ILE A 46 -11.66 8.68 -23.95
N ARG A 47 -10.85 8.48 -22.90
CA ARG A 47 -9.86 9.47 -22.45
C ARG A 47 -8.43 9.08 -22.81
N ARG A 48 -8.17 8.70 -24.06
CA ARG A 48 -6.79 8.67 -24.60
C ARG A 48 -6.31 10.10 -24.90
N PRO A 49 -5.38 10.69 -24.14
CA PRO A 49 -4.70 11.89 -24.59
C PRO A 49 -3.86 11.56 -25.83
N THR A 50 -4.07 12.34 -26.91
CA THR A 50 -3.20 12.38 -28.08
C THR A 50 -1.73 12.49 -27.66
N ALA A 51 -0.88 11.65 -28.26
CA ALA A 51 0.55 11.59 -28.00
C ALA A 51 1.19 12.99 -27.96
N ARG A 52 1.81 13.35 -26.83
CA ARG A 52 2.67 14.53 -26.75
C ARG A 52 3.94 14.29 -27.58
N PRO A 53 4.44 15.29 -28.32
CA PRO A 53 5.73 15.19 -28.98
C PRO A 53 6.84 15.00 -27.93
N GLN A 54 7.67 13.98 -28.12
CA GLN A 54 8.85 13.75 -27.27
C GLN A 54 9.82 14.94 -27.36
N PRO A 55 10.35 15.44 -26.23
CA PRO A 55 11.48 16.35 -26.27
C PRO A 55 12.72 15.59 -26.77
N GLN A 56 13.29 16.04 -27.88
CA GLN A 56 14.55 15.51 -28.41
C GLN A 56 15.66 15.63 -27.36
N ARG A 57 16.27 14.49 -27.00
CA ARG A 57 17.51 14.42 -26.23
C ARG A 57 18.60 15.23 -26.95
N ARG A 58 18.96 16.38 -26.40
CA ARG A 58 20.20 17.08 -26.78
C ARG A 58 21.38 16.25 -26.27
N LYS A 59 22.31 15.91 -27.18
CA LYS A 59 23.58 15.26 -26.83
C LYS A 59 24.40 16.24 -25.98
N PRO A 60 24.98 15.82 -24.84
CA PRO A 60 25.77 16.71 -24.00
C PRO A 60 27.12 17.01 -24.66
N ASP A 61 27.56 18.27 -24.57
CA ASP A 61 28.78 18.77 -25.19
C ASP A 61 30.03 18.15 -24.55
N PRO A 62 31.07 17.80 -25.34
CA PRO A 62 32.27 17.09 -24.89
C PRO A 62 33.12 17.87 -23.86
N LYS A 63 32.86 19.16 -23.68
CA LYS A 63 33.53 20.02 -22.68
C LYS A 63 33.14 19.67 -21.25
N TRP A 64 31.93 19.15 -21.03
CA TRP A 64 31.44 18.77 -19.69
C TRP A 64 32.00 17.44 -19.20
N VAL A 65 32.38 16.54 -20.11
CA VAL A 65 32.97 15.24 -19.78
C VAL A 65 34.39 15.41 -19.21
N LEU A 66 35.15 16.40 -19.71
CA LEU A 66 36.50 16.69 -19.22
C LEU A 66 36.50 17.36 -17.83
N ALA A 67 35.49 18.16 -17.52
CA ALA A 67 35.35 18.78 -16.19
C ALA A 67 35.03 17.75 -15.09
N ALA A 68 34.27 16.70 -15.42
CA ALA A 68 33.91 15.64 -14.47
C ALA A 68 35.11 14.77 -14.04
N LEU A 69 36.08 14.55 -14.93
CA LEU A 69 37.27 13.75 -14.62
C LEU A 69 38.24 14.45 -13.66
N ALA A 70 38.34 15.78 -13.72
CA ALA A 70 39.19 16.55 -12.82
C ALA A 70 38.67 16.56 -11.37
N ALA A 71 37.35 16.58 -11.18
CA ALA A 71 36.73 16.56 -9.86
C ALA A 71 36.91 15.21 -9.13
N ILE A 72 36.91 14.09 -9.87
CA ILE A 72 37.10 12.75 -9.30
C ILE A 72 38.54 12.57 -8.79
N ALA A 73 39.54 13.09 -9.51
CA ALA A 73 40.93 13.00 -9.08
C ALA A 73 41.18 13.74 -7.75
N LEU A 74 40.52 14.89 -7.54
CA LEU A 74 40.64 15.65 -6.29
C LEU A 74 40.06 14.90 -5.08
N ILE A 75 38.92 14.21 -5.28
CA ILE A 75 38.25 13.44 -4.21
C ILE A 75 39.08 12.22 -3.79
N VAL A 76 39.75 11.55 -4.75
CA VAL A 76 40.62 10.41 -4.46
C VAL A 76 41.85 10.83 -3.65
N VAL A 77 42.44 12.00 -3.94
CA VAL A 77 43.57 12.54 -3.16
C VAL A 77 43.16 12.87 -1.73
N ILE A 78 41.98 13.47 -1.54
CA ILE A 78 41.47 13.80 -0.19
C ILE A 78 41.20 12.53 0.62
N ALA A 79 40.64 11.49 0.00
CA ALA A 79 40.38 10.20 0.66
C ALA A 79 41.68 9.47 1.07
N LEU A 80 42.75 9.58 0.27
CA LEU A 80 44.06 9.01 0.59
C LEU A 80 44.76 9.73 1.74
N VAL A 81 44.63 11.06 1.84
CA VAL A 81 45.23 11.84 2.94
C VAL A 81 44.53 11.55 4.29
N VAL A 82 43.21 11.35 4.28
CA VAL A 82 42.46 11.00 5.51
C VAL A 82 42.79 9.59 6.01
N TRP A 83 43.19 8.67 5.12
CA TRP A 83 43.61 7.32 5.49
C TRP A 83 45.04 7.22 6.04
N LEU A 84 45.85 8.27 5.91
CA LEU A 84 47.27 8.26 6.31
C LEU A 84 47.54 8.89 7.69
N VAL A 85 46.50 9.32 8.43
CA VAL A 85 46.68 9.82 9.81
C VAL A 85 46.64 8.65 10.80
N PRO A 86 47.76 8.31 11.48
CA PRO A 86 47.77 7.27 12.50
C PRO A 86 46.98 7.77 13.71
N SER A 87 45.92 7.07 14.09
CA SER A 87 45.28 7.27 15.39
C SER A 87 46.01 6.44 16.42
N ASP A 88 46.93 7.07 17.15
CA ASP A 88 47.48 6.51 18.39
C ASP A 88 46.35 6.37 19.42
N ARG A 89 45.97 5.12 19.73
CA ARG A 89 45.29 4.81 20.99
C ARG A 89 45.92 3.57 21.60
N GLY A 90 46.46 3.79 22.79
CA GLY A 90 47.32 2.89 23.54
C GLY A 90 46.75 1.51 23.75
N ALA A 91 47.69 0.57 23.82
CA ALA A 91 47.49 -0.73 24.44
C ALA A 91 47.16 -0.54 25.92
N GLU A 92 46.15 -1.25 26.41
CA GLU A 92 46.25 -1.89 27.72
C GLU A 92 45.30 -3.10 27.78
N SER A 93 45.92 -4.26 27.87
CA SER A 93 45.30 -5.53 28.23
C SER A 93 44.69 -5.44 29.62
N ALA A 94 43.44 -5.86 29.77
CA ALA A 94 42.97 -6.42 31.02
C ALA A 94 41.94 -7.52 30.74
N SER A 95 42.38 -8.73 31.02
CA SER A 95 41.55 -9.91 31.18
C SER A 95 40.46 -9.62 32.23
N GLY A 96 39.21 -9.96 31.90
CA GLY A 96 38.07 -9.71 32.78
C GLY A 96 36.85 -10.44 32.25
N SER A 97 36.85 -11.76 32.41
CA SER A 97 35.66 -12.58 32.24
C SER A 97 34.67 -12.19 33.34
N THR A 98 33.69 -11.35 33.01
CA THR A 98 32.49 -11.16 33.81
C THR A 98 31.31 -11.47 32.91
N SER A 99 30.62 -12.57 33.20
CA SER A 99 29.24 -12.78 32.77
C SER A 99 28.43 -11.58 33.23
N SER A 100 28.23 -10.60 32.34
CA SER A 100 27.19 -9.59 32.51
C SER A 100 25.87 -10.25 32.18
N GLU A 101 25.19 -10.63 33.25
CA GLU A 101 23.75 -10.80 33.28
C GLU A 101 23.09 -9.62 32.55
N ALA A 102 22.45 -9.92 31.42
CA ALA A 102 21.89 -8.91 30.52
C ALA A 102 20.77 -8.15 31.24
N SER A 103 21.09 -6.95 31.71
CA SER A 103 20.10 -5.94 32.08
C SER A 103 19.18 -5.69 30.88
N PRO A 104 17.85 -5.55 31.06
CA PRO A 104 16.95 -5.27 29.95
C PRO A 104 17.30 -3.90 29.36
N ALA A 105 18.00 -3.90 28.22
CA ALA A 105 18.31 -2.68 27.49
C ALA A 105 17.00 -1.94 27.21
N VAL A 106 16.90 -0.71 27.70
CA VAL A 106 15.83 0.21 27.32
C VAL A 106 15.84 0.28 25.78
N PRO A 107 14.74 -0.02 25.08
CA PRO A 107 14.76 -0.01 23.62
C PRO A 107 15.10 1.39 23.15
N ASP A 108 16.07 1.49 22.25
CA ASP A 108 16.52 2.73 21.61
C ASP A 108 15.29 3.55 21.17
N PRO A 109 15.16 4.82 21.61
CA PRO A 109 14.03 5.67 21.27
C PRO A 109 13.79 5.76 19.75
N ALA A 110 14.85 5.74 18.93
CA ALA A 110 14.71 5.76 17.48
C ALA A 110 14.05 4.47 16.93
N VAL A 111 14.35 3.33 17.54
CA VAL A 111 13.71 2.04 17.20
C VAL A 111 12.24 2.05 17.59
N LYS A 112 11.89 2.63 18.75
CA LYS A 112 10.49 2.77 19.18
C LYS A 112 9.70 3.67 18.23
N GLU A 113 10.27 4.80 17.82
CA GLU A 113 9.64 5.71 16.85
C GLU A 113 9.44 5.03 15.48
N ALA A 114 10.46 4.31 14.99
CA ALA A 114 10.34 3.56 13.74
C ALA A 114 9.26 2.46 13.82
N GLN A 115 9.13 1.77 14.95
CA GLN A 115 8.07 0.77 15.16
C GLN A 115 6.67 1.42 15.23
N ALA A 116 6.53 2.56 15.88
CA ALA A 116 5.28 3.32 15.90
C ALA A 116 4.89 3.76 14.48
N ARG A 117 5.82 4.35 13.73
CA ARG A 117 5.60 4.70 12.32
C ARG A 117 5.22 3.49 11.49
N LEU A 118 5.89 2.35 11.66
CA LEU A 118 5.55 1.13 10.93
C LEU A 118 4.12 0.67 11.23
N SER A 119 3.66 0.75 12.48
CA SER A 119 2.31 0.34 12.87
C SER A 119 1.20 1.16 12.18
N GLU A 120 1.44 2.45 11.92
CA GLU A 120 0.50 3.33 11.19
C GLU A 120 0.41 3.02 9.69
N LEU A 121 1.39 2.30 9.14
CA LEU A 121 1.46 1.97 7.72
C LEU A 121 0.90 0.58 7.39
N ILE A 122 0.55 -0.21 8.40
CA ILE A 122 -0.02 -1.54 8.21
C ILE A 122 -1.46 -1.39 7.72
N PRO A 123 -1.86 -2.12 6.67
CA PRO A 123 -3.25 -2.18 6.23
C PRO A 123 -4.24 -2.53 7.34
N ALA A 124 -5.50 -2.12 7.17
CA ALA A 124 -6.58 -2.55 8.05
C ALA A 124 -6.87 -4.07 7.94
N GLY A 125 -7.79 -4.55 8.79
CA GLY A 125 -8.26 -5.95 8.77
C GLY A 125 -7.48 -6.92 9.66
N TYR A 126 -6.40 -6.48 10.30
CA TYR A 126 -5.67 -7.29 11.28
C TYR A 126 -6.31 -7.19 12.68
N PRO A 127 -6.63 -8.33 13.34
CA PRO A 127 -7.10 -8.31 14.72
C PRO A 127 -6.11 -7.64 15.67
N ALA A 128 -6.62 -7.06 16.77
CA ALA A 128 -5.76 -6.47 17.79
C ALA A 128 -4.74 -7.49 18.32
N GLY A 129 -3.46 -7.11 18.35
CA GLY A 129 -2.36 -7.96 18.80
C GLY A 129 -1.88 -9.04 17.80
N SER A 130 -2.47 -9.13 16.61
CA SER A 130 -2.03 -10.07 15.56
C SER A 130 -0.74 -9.63 14.86
N CYS A 131 -0.41 -8.35 14.91
CA CYS A 131 0.84 -7.78 14.41
C CYS A 131 1.83 -7.57 15.55
N LYS A 132 3.00 -8.20 15.46
CA LYS A 132 4.04 -8.19 16.50
C LYS A 132 5.36 -7.67 15.94
N PRO A 133 6.04 -6.74 16.64
CA PRO A 133 7.38 -6.32 16.26
C PRO A 133 8.32 -7.52 16.16
N THR A 134 9.17 -7.52 15.14
CA THR A 134 10.22 -8.53 14.95
C THR A 134 11.58 -7.85 14.85
N PRO A 135 12.69 -8.56 15.16
CA PRO A 135 14.02 -8.01 14.96
C PRO A 135 14.18 -7.47 13.53
N ALA A 136 14.57 -6.21 13.41
CA ALA A 136 14.78 -5.59 12.11
C ALA A 136 16.03 -6.20 11.45
N PRO A 137 15.94 -6.63 10.17
CA PRO A 137 17.12 -7.06 9.44
C PRO A 137 18.10 -5.90 9.22
N SER A 138 19.34 -6.19 8.82
CA SER A 138 20.40 -5.19 8.66
C SER A 138 20.08 -4.07 7.66
N PHE A 139 19.16 -4.29 6.73
CA PHE A 139 18.70 -3.30 5.74
C PHE A 139 17.54 -2.42 6.25
N ALA A 140 17.05 -2.66 7.47
CA ALA A 140 15.84 -2.06 8.02
C ALA A 140 16.08 -1.34 9.36
N VAL A 141 15.15 -0.45 9.69
CA VAL A 141 15.05 0.23 10.99
C VAL A 141 13.95 -0.34 11.88
N ALA A 142 12.91 -0.91 11.27
CA ALA A 142 11.82 -1.59 11.96
C ALA A 142 11.24 -2.70 11.08
N ALA A 143 10.77 -3.76 11.71
CA ALA A 143 10.05 -4.84 11.07
C ALA A 143 8.92 -5.35 11.98
N MET A 144 7.84 -5.80 11.36
CA MET A 144 6.68 -6.36 12.03
C MET A 144 6.15 -7.54 11.24
N THR A 145 5.74 -8.59 11.94
CA THR A 145 5.06 -9.73 11.34
C THR A 145 3.63 -9.78 11.86
N CYS A 146 2.68 -9.90 10.95
CA CYS A 146 1.27 -10.05 11.25
C CYS A 146 0.82 -11.47 10.94
N GLU A 147 -0.04 -11.99 11.82
CA GLU A 147 -0.78 -13.22 11.62
C GLU A 147 -1.93 -13.00 10.60
N LYS A 148 -2.94 -13.86 10.62
CA LYS A 148 -4.02 -13.86 9.63
C LYS A 148 -4.84 -12.57 9.65
N ASN A 149 -5.00 -11.96 8.49
CA ASN A 149 -5.93 -10.86 8.27
C ASN A 149 -7.38 -11.42 8.23
N SER A 150 -8.33 -10.69 8.82
CA SER A 150 -9.73 -11.11 8.92
C SER A 150 -10.58 -10.78 7.70
N ASP A 151 -10.10 -9.94 6.80
CA ASP A 151 -10.85 -9.57 5.61
C ASP A 151 -10.88 -10.72 4.57
N PRO A 152 -11.95 -10.82 3.78
CA PRO A 152 -12.03 -11.83 2.71
C PRO A 152 -10.86 -11.73 1.74
N GLY A 153 -10.21 -12.87 1.48
CA GLY A 153 -9.03 -12.93 0.61
C GLY A 153 -7.75 -12.38 1.27
N GLY A 154 -7.80 -12.00 2.55
CA GLY A 154 -6.65 -11.49 3.29
C GLY A 154 -5.56 -12.53 3.52
N PRO A 155 -4.31 -12.08 3.72
CA PRO A 155 -3.18 -12.98 3.92
C PRO A 155 -3.28 -13.80 5.19
N VAL A 156 -2.66 -14.97 5.16
CA VAL A 156 -2.47 -15.81 6.35
C VAL A 156 -1.26 -15.35 7.15
N THR A 157 -0.24 -14.79 6.48
CA THR A 157 0.91 -14.14 7.12
C THR A 157 1.33 -12.90 6.34
N ALA A 158 1.79 -11.88 7.05
CA ALA A 158 2.37 -10.70 6.43
C ALA A 158 3.62 -10.23 7.16
N THR A 159 4.58 -9.72 6.42
CA THR A 159 5.77 -9.07 6.96
C THR A 159 5.85 -7.67 6.38
N TYR A 160 5.94 -6.68 7.26
CA TYR A 160 6.10 -5.28 6.92
C TYR A 160 7.45 -4.80 7.44
N THR A 161 8.20 -4.07 6.63
CA THR A 161 9.57 -3.67 6.97
C THR A 161 9.85 -2.25 6.50
N LEU A 162 10.29 -1.38 7.41
CA LEU A 162 10.81 -0.07 7.08
C LEU A 162 12.29 -0.15 6.76
N ALA A 163 12.64 0.03 5.49
CA ALA A 163 14.02 0.04 5.01
C ALA A 163 14.75 1.32 5.47
N ARG A 164 16.08 1.23 5.61
CA ARG A 164 16.95 2.37 5.97
C ARG A 164 17.08 3.38 4.84
N SER A 165 17.00 2.92 3.60
CA SER A 165 17.18 3.74 2.40
C SER A 165 16.40 3.15 1.22
N ARG A 166 16.30 3.91 0.11
CA ARG A 166 15.73 3.39 -1.14
C ARG A 166 16.57 2.27 -1.75
N GLN A 167 17.88 2.31 -1.58
CA GLN A 167 18.77 1.25 -2.06
C GLN A 167 18.50 -0.05 -1.31
N ASP A 168 18.39 0.03 0.02
CA ASP A 168 18.03 -1.11 0.87
C ASP A 168 16.64 -1.66 0.53
N LEU A 169 15.67 -0.78 0.29
CA LEU A 169 14.31 -1.16 -0.11
C LEU A 169 14.32 -1.95 -1.43
N SER A 170 14.99 -1.41 -2.45
CA SER A 170 15.09 -2.05 -3.76
C SER A 170 15.84 -3.38 -3.69
N ALA A 171 16.94 -3.44 -2.95
CA ALA A 171 17.70 -4.68 -2.75
C ALA A 171 16.84 -5.75 -2.06
N ALA A 172 16.16 -5.40 -0.97
CA ALA A 172 15.30 -6.32 -0.23
C ALA A 172 14.13 -6.81 -1.10
N PHE A 173 13.50 -5.93 -1.87
CA PHE A 173 12.44 -6.31 -2.81
C PHE A 173 12.96 -7.29 -3.89
N ASN A 174 14.12 -6.99 -4.48
CA ASN A 174 14.72 -7.87 -5.50
C ASN A 174 15.07 -9.25 -4.94
N GLU A 175 15.46 -9.36 -3.67
CA GLU A 175 15.66 -10.66 -3.02
C GLU A 175 14.36 -11.46 -2.88
N ILE A 176 13.21 -10.80 -2.66
CA ILE A 176 11.91 -11.48 -2.69
C ILE A 176 11.61 -12.00 -4.09
N VAL A 177 11.84 -11.19 -5.12
CA VAL A 177 11.62 -11.58 -6.53
C VAL A 177 12.49 -12.80 -6.89
N LYS A 178 13.80 -12.77 -6.56
CA LYS A 178 14.73 -13.88 -6.83
C LYS A 178 14.35 -15.19 -6.15
N LYS A 179 13.79 -15.11 -4.93
CA LYS A 179 13.38 -16.28 -4.14
C LYS A 179 12.00 -16.82 -4.53
N SER A 180 11.34 -16.20 -5.51
CA SER A 180 9.99 -16.52 -5.92
C SER A 180 9.93 -16.92 -7.39
N VAL A 181 8.97 -17.77 -7.74
CA VAL A 181 8.56 -17.93 -9.13
C VAL A 181 7.69 -16.73 -9.49
N THR A 182 8.14 -15.90 -10.42
CA THR A 182 7.39 -14.74 -10.90
C THR A 182 6.21 -15.20 -11.76
N VAL A 183 5.03 -14.66 -11.51
CA VAL A 183 3.83 -14.90 -12.33
C VAL A 183 3.16 -13.58 -12.67
N GLU A 184 2.34 -13.55 -13.71
CA GLU A 184 1.52 -12.37 -13.99
C GLU A 184 0.56 -12.10 -12.83
N CYS A 185 0.44 -10.82 -12.46
CA CYS A 185 -0.59 -10.41 -11.53
C CYS A 185 -1.97 -10.56 -12.22
N PRO A 186 -3.04 -10.84 -11.45
CA PRO A 186 -4.41 -10.89 -11.96
C PRO A 186 -4.75 -9.71 -12.85
N GLY A 187 -5.45 -9.96 -13.96
CA GLY A 187 -5.67 -8.97 -15.02
C GLY A 187 -4.57 -8.93 -16.08
N ARG A 188 -3.69 -9.95 -16.14
CA ARG A 188 -2.55 -10.03 -17.08
C ARG A 188 -1.58 -8.85 -16.92
N ILE A 189 -1.40 -8.41 -15.68
CA ILE A 189 -0.49 -7.31 -15.36
C ILE A 189 0.92 -7.88 -15.19
N GLN A 190 1.87 -7.31 -15.91
CA GLN A 190 3.27 -7.72 -15.82
C GLN A 190 3.80 -7.53 -14.40
N SER A 191 4.44 -8.58 -13.88
CA SER A 191 5.09 -8.61 -12.57
C SER A 191 6.60 -8.78 -12.75
N PRO A 192 7.46 -8.08 -11.98
CA PRO A 192 7.14 -6.89 -11.19
C PRO A 192 6.74 -5.68 -12.06
N GLY A 193 5.98 -4.73 -11.51
CA GLY A 193 5.53 -3.54 -12.24
C GLY A 193 5.13 -2.37 -11.33
N PRO A 194 4.98 -1.15 -11.88
CA PRO A 194 4.62 0.02 -11.09
C PRO A 194 3.18 -0.05 -10.58
N TRP A 195 2.94 0.27 -9.31
CA TRP A 195 1.60 0.40 -8.74
C TRP A 195 1.31 1.81 -8.24
N ARG A 196 0.03 2.11 -8.04
CA ARG A 196 -0.50 3.40 -7.57
C ARG A 196 -1.49 3.15 -6.46
N ARG A 197 -1.60 4.07 -5.51
CA ARG A 197 -2.68 4.05 -4.52
C ARG A 197 -4.01 4.37 -5.17
N ASN A 198 -5.08 3.86 -4.57
CA ASN A 198 -6.44 4.22 -4.95
C ASN A 198 -6.73 5.72 -4.76
N ALA A 199 -6.17 6.34 -3.72
CA ALA A 199 -6.35 7.76 -3.45
C ALA A 199 -5.59 8.68 -4.42
N THR A 200 -4.51 8.19 -5.06
CA THR A 200 -3.63 8.98 -5.93
C THR A 200 -3.27 8.21 -7.21
N PRO A 201 -4.24 7.91 -8.09
CA PRO A 201 -4.04 7.02 -9.25
C PRO A 201 -3.08 7.60 -10.30
N GLN A 202 -2.82 8.90 -10.29
CA GLN A 202 -1.88 9.53 -11.22
C GLN A 202 -0.41 9.42 -10.77
N GLN A 203 -0.15 8.94 -9.54
CA GLN A 203 1.18 8.89 -8.96
C GLN A 203 1.64 7.46 -8.69
N VAL A 204 2.75 7.05 -9.32
CA VAL A 204 3.41 5.78 -9.00
C VAL A 204 3.89 5.83 -7.55
N SER A 205 3.47 4.84 -6.77
CA SER A 205 3.75 4.75 -5.33
C SER A 205 4.89 3.78 -5.02
N GLY A 206 5.13 2.82 -5.91
CA GLY A 206 6.28 1.92 -5.86
C GLY A 206 6.17 0.79 -6.87
N THR A 207 6.74 -0.36 -6.54
CA THR A 207 6.76 -1.56 -7.39
C THR A 207 5.98 -2.70 -6.73
N LEU A 208 5.11 -3.36 -7.48
CA LEU A 208 4.31 -4.51 -7.10
C LEU A 208 4.88 -5.77 -7.73
N PHE A 209 4.78 -6.87 -7.01
CA PHE A 209 5.17 -8.20 -7.43
C PHE A 209 4.12 -9.23 -7.02
N CYS A 210 3.72 -10.06 -7.98
CA CYS A 210 2.99 -11.29 -7.77
C CYS A 210 3.88 -12.49 -8.08
N GLY A 211 3.85 -13.50 -7.20
CA GLY A 211 4.68 -14.69 -7.35
C GLY A 211 4.20 -15.89 -6.53
N MET A 212 4.99 -16.95 -6.60
CA MET A 212 4.80 -18.18 -5.82
C MET A 212 6.09 -18.52 -5.06
N GLN A 213 5.96 -18.84 -3.77
CA GLN A 213 7.02 -19.39 -2.91
C GLN A 213 6.53 -20.69 -2.25
N GLY A 214 6.04 -21.64 -3.05
CA GLY A 214 5.24 -22.79 -2.56
C GLY A 214 3.78 -22.41 -2.23
N GLN A 215 3.53 -21.15 -1.91
CA GLN A 215 2.22 -20.52 -1.74
C GLN A 215 2.18 -19.16 -2.45
N PRO A 216 0.98 -18.61 -2.75
CA PRO A 216 0.83 -17.26 -3.28
C PRO A 216 1.52 -16.20 -2.42
N VAL A 217 2.30 -15.35 -3.07
CA VAL A 217 2.93 -14.16 -2.45
C VAL A 217 2.60 -12.93 -3.28
N VAL A 218 2.20 -11.87 -2.58
CA VAL A 218 2.12 -10.51 -3.14
C VAL A 218 3.10 -9.65 -2.33
N ALA A 219 4.01 -8.98 -3.01
CA ALA A 219 4.97 -8.08 -2.38
C ALA A 219 4.93 -6.73 -3.07
N TRP A 220 5.06 -5.64 -2.32
CA TRP A 220 5.14 -4.32 -2.91
C TRP A 220 6.00 -3.37 -2.09
N THR A 221 6.58 -2.39 -2.77
CA THR A 221 7.27 -1.26 -2.14
C THR A 221 6.37 -0.04 -2.07
N ASP A 222 6.58 0.79 -1.07
CA ASP A 222 6.11 2.16 -1.03
C ASP A 222 7.33 3.07 -0.88
N ASP A 223 7.73 3.67 -2.00
CA ASP A 223 9.04 4.29 -2.17
C ASP A 223 9.16 5.62 -1.43
N ALA A 224 8.02 6.26 -1.15
CA ALA A 224 7.96 7.49 -0.36
C ALA A 224 8.09 7.18 1.14
N ARG A 225 7.55 6.04 1.58
CA ARG A 225 7.57 5.64 2.99
C ARG A 225 8.70 4.68 3.36
N LEU A 226 9.49 4.23 2.39
CA LEU A 226 10.54 3.20 2.54
C LEU A 226 9.99 1.89 3.09
N LEU A 227 8.74 1.55 2.76
CA LEU A 227 8.06 0.37 3.27
C LEU A 227 8.16 -0.76 2.25
N LEU A 228 8.60 -1.93 2.70
CA LEU A 228 8.44 -3.19 2.01
C LEU A 228 7.32 -3.99 2.70
N SER A 229 6.32 -4.36 1.93
CA SER A 229 5.22 -5.21 2.37
C SER A 229 5.28 -6.54 1.64
N VAL A 230 5.23 -7.64 2.38
CA VAL A 230 5.22 -9.00 1.82
C VAL A 230 4.11 -9.79 2.48
N VAL A 231 3.09 -10.13 1.71
CA VAL A 231 1.92 -10.87 2.20
C VAL A 231 1.85 -12.23 1.53
N ARG A 232 1.47 -13.24 2.30
CA ARG A 232 1.43 -14.63 1.85
C ARG A 232 0.11 -15.29 2.23
N ALA A 233 -0.39 -16.09 1.30
CA ALA A 233 -1.43 -17.05 1.58
C ALA A 233 -0.86 -18.32 2.25
N ASP A 234 -1.75 -19.25 2.63
CA ASP A 234 -1.35 -20.63 2.85
C ASP A 234 -1.32 -21.41 1.52
N ALA A 235 -0.99 -22.70 1.56
CA ALA A 235 -0.86 -23.53 0.37
C ALA A 235 -2.18 -23.77 -0.39
N ARG A 236 -3.34 -23.52 0.24
CA ARG A 236 -4.67 -23.78 -0.33
C ARG A 236 -5.47 -22.50 -0.54
N GLN A 237 -5.46 -21.56 0.40
CA GLN A 237 -6.25 -20.33 0.40
C GLN A 237 -5.55 -19.19 1.18
N PRO A 238 -5.85 -17.92 0.87
CA PRO A 238 -6.50 -17.46 -0.36
C PRO A 238 -5.66 -17.77 -1.62
N THR A 239 -6.33 -17.91 -2.76
CA THR A 239 -5.65 -17.98 -4.07
C THR A 239 -4.95 -16.65 -4.39
N LEU A 240 -4.00 -16.65 -5.33
CA LEU A 240 -3.34 -15.41 -5.77
C LEU A 240 -4.34 -14.32 -6.22
N PRO A 241 -5.39 -14.61 -7.01
CA PRO A 241 -6.42 -13.63 -7.33
C PRO A 241 -7.12 -13.02 -6.12
N GLN A 242 -7.47 -13.82 -5.11
CA GLN A 242 -8.10 -13.32 -3.89
C GLN A 242 -7.14 -12.46 -3.07
N LEU A 243 -5.88 -12.90 -2.93
CA LEU A 243 -4.85 -12.14 -2.22
C LEU A 243 -4.53 -10.81 -2.90
N TYR A 244 -4.48 -10.80 -4.23
CA TYR A 244 -4.32 -9.59 -5.02
C TYR A 244 -5.51 -8.64 -4.88
N SER A 245 -6.74 -9.17 -4.89
CA SER A 245 -7.95 -8.36 -4.67
C SER A 245 -7.93 -7.70 -3.30
N TRP A 246 -7.51 -8.42 -2.27
CA TRP A 246 -7.32 -7.85 -0.93
C TRP A 246 -6.26 -6.74 -0.94
N TRP A 247 -5.10 -6.98 -1.57
CA TRP A 247 -4.06 -5.96 -1.69
C TRP A 247 -4.57 -4.70 -2.40
N SER A 248 -5.33 -4.88 -3.48
CA SER A 248 -5.85 -3.76 -4.28
C SER A 248 -6.82 -2.87 -3.50
N SER A 249 -7.54 -3.39 -2.51
CA SER A 249 -8.42 -2.58 -1.66
C SER A 249 -7.69 -1.92 -0.48
N HIS A 250 -6.45 -2.33 -0.21
CA HIS A 250 -5.69 -1.96 0.99
C HIS A 250 -4.40 -1.15 0.71
N SER A 251 -4.15 -0.78 -0.55
CA SER A 251 -2.90 -0.15 -1.01
C SER A 251 -3.02 1.34 -1.36
#